data_AF-A0AAN6D6K3-F1
#
_entry.id   AF-A0AAN6D6K3-F1
#
_cell.length_a   1.000
_cell.length_b   1.000
_cell.length_c   1.000
_cell.angle_alpha   90.00
_cell.angle_beta   90.00
_cell.angle_gamma   90.00
#
_symmetry.space_group_name_H-M   'P 1'
#
loop_
_entity.id
_entity.type
_entity.pdbx_description
1 polymer ?
#
loop_
_entity_poly.entity_id
_entity_poly.type
_entity_poly.pdbx_seq_one_letter_code
_entity_poly.pdbx_strand_id
1 'polypeptide(L)'
;MLGRLKPAPNSQVNEKRVGRGPGSGYGKTSGRGQKGQKARGSVPNWFEGGQTPVYKLYPKRGFIRHQKLDLHEVPLIKIQHFYDSGRLKLAPGETLTMKKMKETGLITGSLKDGVAILGTGAPAYKLSINIESTKATQTAIETIEKNGGKYTSRYFSRSLGYQAHMAPERFMRSKGYVPMQAKPIARRDILYYTSPEKRGYLADSDFAQVVKEGVTRASVQRKEVKSPLLKHLEKLTKSERKDYGINAFTNNTIVAFSDLKF
;
A
#
# COMPACT_ATOMS: atom_id res chain seq x y z
N MET A 1 12.54 47.07 -27.97
CA MET A 1 12.98 45.66 -27.82
C MET A 1 11.89 44.62 -28.11
N LEU A 2 10.60 44.97 -28.20
CA LEU A 2 9.53 44.01 -28.46
C LEU A 2 9.53 43.42 -29.89
N GLY A 3 10.00 44.18 -30.90
CA GLY A 3 9.92 43.78 -32.32
C GLY A 3 10.98 42.80 -32.83
N ARG A 4 11.88 42.29 -32.00
CA ARG A 4 12.96 41.34 -32.40
C ARG A 4 12.98 40.05 -31.59
N LEU A 5 11.94 39.80 -30.78
CA LEU A 5 11.83 38.57 -30.01
C LEU A 5 11.57 37.40 -30.96
N LYS A 6 12.35 36.34 -30.82
CA LYS A 6 12.18 35.07 -31.52
C LYS A 6 12.12 33.94 -30.50
N PRO A 7 11.33 32.89 -30.76
CA PRO A 7 11.34 31.71 -29.90
C PRO A 7 12.72 31.04 -29.94
N ALA A 8 13.02 30.23 -28.93
CA ALA A 8 14.20 29.37 -28.96
C ALA A 8 14.19 28.51 -30.25
N PRO A 9 15.36 28.28 -30.87
CA PRO A 9 15.43 27.48 -32.09
C PRO A 9 14.77 26.10 -31.84
N ASN A 10 13.99 25.64 -32.82
CA ASN A 10 13.22 24.39 -32.77
C ASN A 10 12.11 24.30 -31.69
N SER A 11 11.80 25.39 -30.99
CA SER A 11 10.63 25.43 -30.09
C SER A 11 9.30 25.47 -30.86
N GLN A 12 9.32 25.93 -32.11
CA GLN A 12 8.15 25.95 -32.98
C GLN A 12 8.42 25.13 -34.23
N VAL A 13 7.44 24.33 -34.64
CA VAL A 13 7.48 23.54 -35.87
C VAL A 13 6.38 24.06 -36.79
N ASN A 14 6.68 24.14 -38.09
CA ASN A 14 5.69 24.54 -39.08
C ASN A 14 4.55 23.52 -39.15
N GLU A 15 3.31 23.98 -39.02
CA GLU A 15 2.14 23.13 -39.16
C GLU A 15 2.01 22.58 -40.58
N LYS A 16 1.67 21.30 -40.69
CA LYS A 16 1.39 20.66 -41.98
C LYS A 16 0.10 21.22 -42.57
N ARG A 17 0.22 22.02 -43.64
CA ARG A 17 -0.91 22.53 -44.42
C ARG A 17 -1.18 21.65 -45.63
N VAL A 18 -2.32 20.96 -45.64
CA VAL A 18 -2.73 20.08 -46.75
C VAL A 18 -3.52 20.85 -47.82
N GLY A 19 -3.53 20.35 -49.06
CA GLY A 19 -4.30 20.94 -50.16
C GLY A 19 -3.68 22.21 -50.79
N ARG A 20 -2.37 22.42 -50.63
CA ARG A 20 -1.65 23.62 -51.11
C ARG A 20 -0.78 23.34 -52.36
N GLY A 21 -1.38 22.73 -53.38
CA GLY A 21 -0.71 22.45 -54.66
C GLY A 21 0.31 21.30 -54.62
N PRO A 22 0.77 20.80 -55.78
CA PRO A 22 1.64 19.60 -55.85
C PRO A 22 3.03 19.80 -55.23
N GLY A 23 3.62 21.00 -55.34
CA GLY A 23 4.94 21.31 -54.76
C GLY A 23 4.99 21.27 -53.22
N SER A 24 3.83 21.28 -52.54
CA SER A 24 3.76 21.14 -51.08
C SER A 24 3.95 19.72 -50.57
N GLY A 25 3.98 18.70 -51.45
CA GLY A 25 3.99 17.28 -51.08
C GLY A 25 2.64 16.74 -50.58
N TYR A 26 1.67 17.60 -50.27
CA TYR A 26 0.33 17.24 -49.78
C TYR A 26 -0.81 17.83 -50.63
N GLY A 27 -0.59 17.98 -51.94
CA GLY A 27 -1.57 18.55 -52.86
C GLY A 27 -2.74 17.60 -53.17
N LYS A 28 -2.55 16.72 -54.16
CA LYS A 28 -3.62 15.93 -54.81
C LYS A 28 -4.59 15.23 -53.85
N THR A 29 -4.09 14.44 -52.91
CA THR A 29 -4.92 13.66 -51.98
C THR A 29 -4.95 14.25 -50.58
N SER A 30 -4.27 15.37 -50.34
CA SER A 30 -4.18 16.00 -49.01
C SER A 30 -3.75 15.04 -47.89
N GLY A 31 -2.98 13.98 -48.22
CA GLY A 31 -2.53 12.95 -47.29
C GLY A 31 -3.58 11.90 -46.90
N ARG A 32 -4.76 11.89 -47.52
CA ARG A 32 -5.86 10.96 -47.21
C ARG A 32 -5.83 9.63 -48.00
N GLY A 33 -4.90 9.48 -48.94
CA GLY A 33 -4.83 8.33 -49.85
C GLY A 33 -5.82 8.42 -51.03
N GLN A 34 -6.00 7.32 -51.77
CA GLN A 34 -6.89 7.23 -52.94
C GLN A 34 -8.21 6.56 -52.59
N LYS A 35 -9.34 7.15 -52.98
CA LYS A 35 -10.71 6.60 -52.84
C LYS A 35 -10.99 5.92 -51.48
N GLY A 36 -12.11 5.21 -51.35
CA GLY A 36 -12.49 4.52 -50.12
C GLY A 36 -13.03 5.41 -49.00
N GLN A 37 -13.51 4.77 -47.93
CA GLN A 37 -14.22 5.44 -46.84
C GLN A 37 -13.32 6.39 -46.03
N LYS A 38 -12.05 6.04 -45.80
CA LYS A 38 -11.10 6.91 -45.07
C LYS A 38 -10.77 8.19 -45.86
N ALA A 39 -10.80 8.15 -47.19
CA ALA A 39 -10.58 9.34 -48.00
C ALA A 39 -11.81 10.27 -48.05
N ARG A 40 -13.03 9.71 -48.04
CA ARG A 40 -14.29 10.45 -48.23
C ARG A 40 -15.05 10.76 -46.95
N GLY A 41 -14.76 10.06 -45.86
CA GLY A 41 -15.48 10.15 -44.60
C GLY A 41 -14.62 9.75 -43.40
N SER A 42 -15.26 9.25 -42.35
CA SER A 42 -14.62 8.84 -41.09
C SER A 42 -14.98 7.40 -40.76
N VAL A 43 -14.00 6.68 -40.19
CA VAL A 43 -14.17 5.36 -39.60
C VAL A 43 -13.47 5.41 -38.24
N PRO A 44 -14.10 4.92 -37.15
CA PRO A 44 -13.43 4.85 -35.86
C PRO A 44 -12.11 4.08 -35.97
N ASN A 45 -11.05 4.60 -35.34
CA ASN A 45 -9.71 4.02 -35.47
C ASN A 45 -9.64 2.57 -34.95
N TRP A 46 -10.52 2.20 -34.02
CA TRP A 46 -10.58 0.86 -33.42
C TRP A 46 -11.58 -0.09 -34.12
N PHE A 47 -12.14 0.30 -35.26
CA PHE A 47 -13.09 -0.53 -35.99
C PHE A 47 -12.38 -1.66 -36.74
N GLU A 48 -12.72 -2.92 -36.43
CA GLU A 48 -12.10 -4.14 -36.99
C GLU A 48 -12.83 -4.68 -38.23
N GLY A 49 -13.56 -3.84 -38.97
CA GLY A 49 -14.11 -4.22 -40.27
C GLY A 49 -15.35 -5.13 -40.24
N GLY A 50 -15.93 -5.39 -39.07
CA GLY A 50 -17.13 -6.22 -38.90
C GLY A 50 -16.93 -7.46 -38.02
N GLN A 51 -15.67 -7.80 -37.70
CA GLN A 51 -15.33 -8.79 -36.68
C GLN A 51 -15.80 -8.33 -35.29
N THR A 52 -16.08 -9.28 -34.39
CA THR A 52 -16.29 -9.00 -32.96
C THR A 52 -15.05 -8.29 -32.41
N PRO A 53 -15.17 -7.02 -31.97
CA PRO A 53 -14.00 -6.24 -31.58
C PRO A 53 -13.27 -6.82 -30.37
N VAL A 54 -11.96 -6.56 -30.27
CA VAL A 54 -11.10 -7.03 -29.16
C VAL A 54 -11.69 -6.73 -27.77
N TYR A 55 -12.30 -5.56 -27.57
CA TYR A 55 -12.91 -5.20 -26.28
C TYR A 55 -14.19 -5.98 -25.94
N LYS A 56 -14.75 -6.74 -26.89
CA LYS A 56 -15.85 -7.69 -26.68
C LYS A 56 -15.39 -9.15 -26.65
N LEU A 57 -14.30 -9.50 -27.33
CA LEU A 57 -13.78 -10.87 -27.38
C LEU A 57 -13.42 -11.40 -25.99
N TYR A 58 -12.80 -10.56 -25.16
CA TYR A 58 -12.34 -10.96 -23.84
C TYR A 58 -13.37 -10.64 -22.75
N PRO A 59 -13.60 -11.54 -21.77
CA PRO A 59 -14.47 -11.26 -20.66
C PRO A 59 -13.87 -10.17 -19.76
N LYS A 60 -14.72 -9.30 -19.23
CA LYS A 60 -14.32 -8.32 -18.21
C LYS A 60 -13.91 -9.08 -16.95
N ARG A 61 -12.67 -8.87 -16.49
CA ARG A 61 -12.12 -9.50 -15.28
C ARG A 61 -11.93 -8.46 -14.18
N GLY A 62 -12.21 -8.87 -12.94
CA GLY A 62 -12.04 -8.05 -11.74
C GLY A 62 -13.13 -6.99 -11.56
N PHE A 63 -12.95 -6.13 -10.54
CA PHE A 63 -13.83 -5.02 -10.23
C PHE A 63 -13.01 -3.88 -9.60
N ILE A 64 -13.52 -2.66 -9.67
CA ILE A 64 -12.88 -1.50 -9.03
C ILE A 64 -13.32 -1.43 -7.56
N ARG A 65 -12.36 -1.56 -6.63
CA ARG A 65 -12.63 -1.45 -5.20
C ARG A 65 -12.66 0.01 -4.75
N HIS A 66 -13.84 0.63 -4.68
CA HIS A 66 -14.02 2.03 -4.29
C HIS A 66 -13.51 2.39 -2.88
N GLN A 67 -13.46 1.42 -1.97
CA GLN A 67 -12.97 1.59 -0.60
C GLN A 67 -11.45 1.36 -0.45
N LYS A 68 -10.71 1.26 -1.56
CA LYS A 68 -9.24 1.19 -1.55
C LYS A 68 -8.69 2.54 -1.10
N LEU A 69 -7.78 2.49 -0.14
CA LEU A 69 -6.99 3.65 0.27
C LEU A 69 -5.81 3.75 -0.69
N ASP A 70 -5.62 4.93 -1.26
CA ASP A 70 -4.47 5.28 -2.09
C ASP A 70 -3.43 6.02 -1.24
N LEU A 71 -2.53 5.25 -0.64
CA LEU A 71 -1.52 5.75 0.29
C LEU A 71 -0.25 6.12 -0.49
N HIS A 72 0.34 7.25 -0.15
CA HIS A 72 1.65 7.61 -0.68
C HIS A 72 2.73 6.76 -0.02
N GLU A 73 3.47 6.03 -0.83
CA GLU A 73 4.54 5.15 -0.37
C GLU A 73 5.82 5.94 -0.13
N VAL A 74 6.38 5.83 1.07
CA VAL A 74 7.63 6.48 1.45
C VAL A 74 8.60 5.42 1.95
N PRO A 75 9.66 5.11 1.17
CA PRO A 75 10.67 4.16 1.58
C PRO A 75 11.67 4.79 2.57
N LEU A 76 12.21 4.00 3.50
CA LEU A 76 13.19 4.45 4.49
C LEU A 76 14.44 5.10 3.89
N ILE A 77 14.92 4.60 2.74
CA ILE A 77 16.07 5.20 2.03
C ILE A 77 15.82 6.67 1.67
N LYS A 78 14.58 7.03 1.34
CA LYS A 78 14.22 8.40 1.00
C LYS A 78 14.27 9.30 2.24
N ILE A 79 13.84 8.79 3.39
CA ILE A 79 13.92 9.52 4.66
C ILE A 79 15.38 9.78 5.02
N GLN A 80 16.23 8.76 4.92
CA GLN A 80 17.66 8.88 5.15
C GLN A 80 18.30 9.92 4.22
N HIS A 81 18.04 9.85 2.91
CA HIS A 81 18.56 10.81 1.94
C HIS A 81 18.12 12.26 2.23
N PHE A 82 16.87 12.47 2.66
CA PHE A 82 16.39 13.79 3.03
C PHE A 82 17.05 14.34 4.30
N TYR A 83 17.43 13.46 5.22
CA TYR A 83 18.24 13.81 6.38
C TYR A 83 19.68 14.16 5.97
N ASP A 84 20.33 13.30 5.18
CA ASP A 84 21.72 13.49 4.75
C ASP A 84 21.90 14.79 3.92
N SER A 85 20.88 15.16 3.14
CA SER A 85 20.85 16.43 2.38
C SER A 85 20.51 17.66 3.23
N GLY A 86 20.30 17.52 4.54
CA GLY A 86 19.98 18.62 5.46
C GLY A 86 18.58 19.23 5.26
N ARG A 87 17.72 18.59 4.47
CA ARG A 87 16.35 19.05 4.18
C ARG A 87 15.36 18.65 5.27
N LEU A 88 15.59 17.51 5.92
CA LEU A 88 14.78 17.02 7.03
C LEU A 88 15.26 17.66 8.33
N LYS A 89 14.67 18.79 8.70
CA LYS A 89 14.91 19.46 9.97
C LYS A 89 13.82 19.07 10.96
N LEU A 90 14.18 18.34 12.00
CA LEU A 90 13.31 17.96 13.11
C LEU A 90 13.94 18.49 14.40
N ALA A 91 13.13 19.12 15.25
CA ALA A 91 13.58 19.48 16.59
C ALA A 91 13.76 18.22 17.45
N PRO A 92 14.60 18.25 18.51
CA PRO A 92 14.75 17.12 19.41
C PRO A 92 13.40 16.69 20.00
N GLY A 93 13.03 15.42 19.80
CA GLY A 93 11.76 14.85 20.27
C GLY A 93 10.54 15.13 19.37
N GLU A 94 10.68 15.92 18.30
CA GLU A 94 9.60 16.16 17.34
C GLU A 94 9.28 14.90 16.53
N THR A 95 8.00 14.61 16.35
CA THR A 95 7.56 13.48 15.53
C THR A 95 7.53 13.88 14.06
N LEU A 96 8.07 13.02 13.20
CA LEU A 96 7.90 13.14 11.76
C LEU A 96 6.47 12.75 11.39
N THR A 97 5.57 13.72 11.49
CA THR A 97 4.16 13.58 11.08
C THR A 97 4.00 13.80 9.58
N MET A 98 2.90 13.31 9.00
CA MET A 98 2.62 13.49 7.58
C MET A 98 2.60 14.97 7.12
N LYS A 99 2.24 15.92 8.02
CA LYS A 99 2.26 17.37 7.72
C LYS A 99 3.70 17.82 7.48
N LYS A 100 4.61 17.47 8.40
CA LYS A 100 6.05 17.75 8.31
C LYS A 100 6.69 17.09 7.09
N MET A 101 6.28 15.86 6.75
CA MET A 101 6.72 15.20 5.52
C MET A 101 6.34 15.98 4.26
N LYS A 102 5.19 16.65 4.25
CA LYS A 102 4.76 17.50 3.13
C LYS A 102 5.51 18.83 3.11
N GLU A 103 5.68 19.48 4.27
CA GLU A 103 6.40 20.76 4.40
C GLU A 103 7.87 20.65 3.99
N THR A 104 8.53 19.55 4.36
CA THR A 104 9.93 19.26 3.97
C THR A 104 10.08 18.85 2.50
N GLY A 105 8.96 18.56 1.83
CA GLY A 105 8.93 18.04 0.46
C GLY A 105 9.35 16.57 0.35
N LEU A 106 9.42 15.83 1.48
CA LEU A 106 9.60 14.38 1.47
C LEU A 106 8.46 13.71 0.69
N ILE A 107 7.26 14.29 0.78
CA ILE A 107 6.09 13.91 0.01
C ILE A 107 5.59 15.12 -0.75
N THR A 108 5.21 14.92 -2.01
CA THR A 108 4.70 15.95 -2.90
C THR A 108 3.38 15.54 -3.53
N GLY A 109 2.65 16.51 -4.08
CA GLY A 109 1.36 16.29 -4.73
C GLY A 109 0.18 16.19 -3.75
N SER A 110 -0.94 15.69 -4.28
CA SER A 110 -2.18 15.54 -3.52
C SER A 110 -2.20 14.23 -2.77
N LEU A 111 -2.14 14.30 -1.45
CA LEU A 111 -2.40 13.18 -0.57
C LEU A 111 -3.90 13.10 -0.27
N LYS A 112 -4.54 11.99 -0.63
CA LYS A 112 -5.98 11.79 -0.38
C LYS A 112 -6.24 10.93 0.85
N ASP A 113 -5.52 9.81 0.98
CA ASP A 113 -5.83 8.79 1.99
C ASP A 113 -4.72 8.58 3.03
N GLY A 114 -3.55 9.20 2.86
CA GLY A 114 -2.45 9.16 3.85
C GLY A 114 -1.12 8.66 3.29
N VAL A 115 -0.29 8.12 4.17
CA VAL A 115 1.11 7.73 3.89
C VAL A 115 1.37 6.32 4.41
N ALA A 116 2.06 5.52 3.60
CA ALA A 116 2.56 4.21 3.96
C ALA A 116 4.10 4.21 3.99
N ILE A 117 4.69 3.85 5.13
CA ILE A 117 6.16 3.73 5.26
C ILE A 117 6.60 2.32 4.84
N LEU A 118 7.56 2.25 3.93
CA LEU A 118 8.09 0.99 3.40
C LEU A 118 9.51 0.73 3.91
N GLY A 119 9.79 -0.53 4.25
CA GLY A 119 11.11 -0.97 4.75
C GLY A 119 12.21 -1.02 3.67
N THR A 120 11.96 -0.51 2.48
CA THR A 120 12.95 -0.43 1.40
C THR A 120 14.11 0.49 1.82
N GLY A 121 15.32 -0.05 1.85
CA GLY A 121 16.51 0.67 2.33
C GLY A 121 16.80 0.53 3.83
N ALA A 122 16.19 -0.46 4.49
CA ALA A 122 16.46 -0.86 5.87
C ALA A 122 17.94 -0.77 6.32
N PRO A 123 18.95 -1.32 5.60
CA PRO A 123 20.33 -1.30 6.08
C PRO A 123 20.99 0.09 6.05
N ALA A 124 20.50 1.00 5.22
CA ALA A 124 21.04 2.36 5.12
C ALA A 124 20.41 3.32 6.13
N TYR A 125 19.25 2.97 6.69
CA TYR A 125 18.54 3.80 7.65
C TYR A 125 19.26 3.78 9.00
N LYS A 126 19.61 4.96 9.53
CA LYS A 126 20.38 5.12 10.78
C LYS A 126 19.72 6.11 11.76
N LEU A 127 18.53 6.59 11.45
CA LEU A 127 17.88 7.67 12.20
C LEU A 127 17.10 7.14 13.41
N SER A 128 17.25 7.82 14.55
CA SER A 128 16.51 7.60 15.80
C SER A 128 15.34 8.58 15.94
N ILE A 129 14.49 8.69 14.90
CA ILE A 129 13.36 9.62 14.87
C ILE A 129 12.02 8.93 15.14
N ASN A 130 11.10 9.67 15.74
CA ASN A 130 9.72 9.22 15.92
C ASN A 130 8.92 9.47 14.64
N ILE A 131 8.26 8.46 14.09
CA ILE A 131 7.53 8.56 12.81
C ILE A 131 6.05 8.26 13.04
N GLU A 132 5.18 9.15 12.56
CA GLU A 132 3.74 8.94 12.53
C GLU A 132 3.23 8.89 11.09
N SER A 133 2.56 7.80 10.74
CA SER A 133 1.96 7.62 9.41
C SER A 133 0.69 6.79 9.47
N THR A 134 0.00 6.62 8.33
CA THR A 134 -1.23 5.82 8.28
C THR A 134 -0.93 4.33 8.44
N LYS A 135 0.09 3.83 7.73
CA LYS A 135 0.50 2.42 7.75
C LYS A 135 2.02 2.28 7.59
N ALA A 136 2.55 1.15 8.04
CA ALA A 136 3.93 0.77 7.74
C ALA A 136 4.03 -0.73 7.47
N THR A 137 5.07 -1.14 6.73
CA THR A 137 5.45 -2.54 6.61
C THR A 137 6.11 -3.02 7.90
N GLN A 138 6.01 -4.30 8.21
CA GLN A 138 6.60 -4.88 9.42
C GLN A 138 8.12 -4.62 9.50
N THR A 139 8.80 -4.81 8.36
CA THR A 139 10.23 -4.53 8.18
C THR A 139 10.59 -3.08 8.46
N ALA A 140 9.71 -2.12 8.15
CA ALA A 140 9.95 -0.71 8.45
C ALA A 140 9.86 -0.43 9.94
N ILE A 141 8.88 -1.02 10.62
CA ILE A 141 8.67 -0.86 12.06
C ILE A 141 9.89 -1.37 12.82
N GLU A 142 10.32 -2.60 12.52
CA GLU A 142 11.46 -3.25 13.16
C GLU A 142 12.77 -2.46 12.98
N THR A 143 12.99 -1.91 11.79
CA THR A 143 14.22 -1.14 11.48
C THR A 143 14.23 0.23 12.15
N ILE A 144 13.07 0.91 12.23
CA ILE A 144 12.92 2.16 13.00
C ILE A 144 13.19 1.90 14.49
N GLU A 145 12.60 0.84 15.06
CA GLU A 145 12.76 0.49 16.48
C GLU A 145 14.19 0.03 16.81
N LYS A 146 14.83 -0.76 15.93
CA LYS A 146 16.22 -1.20 16.09
C LYS A 146 17.20 -0.02 16.19
N ASN A 147 16.91 1.08 15.52
CA ASN A 147 17.72 2.30 15.55
C ASN A 147 17.29 3.28 16.67
N GLY A 148 16.41 2.87 17.57
CA GLY A 148 15.96 3.67 18.71
C GLY A 148 14.87 4.71 18.38
N GLY A 149 14.26 4.66 17.20
CA GLY A 149 13.09 5.48 16.86
C GLY A 149 11.78 4.83 17.31
N LYS A 150 10.70 5.62 17.43
CA LYS A 150 9.35 5.11 17.70
C LYS A 150 8.44 5.25 16.49
N TYR A 151 7.78 4.17 16.08
CA TYR A 151 6.75 4.22 15.05
C TYR A 151 5.34 4.22 15.66
N THR A 152 4.42 5.03 15.13
CA THR A 152 3.00 5.02 15.50
C THR A 152 2.12 5.08 14.26
N SER A 153 1.21 4.13 14.12
CA SER A 153 0.20 4.16 13.05
C SER A 153 -1.05 4.90 13.51
N ARG A 154 -1.43 5.95 12.78
CA ARG A 154 -2.56 6.83 13.13
C ARG A 154 -3.63 6.87 12.06
N TYR A 155 -4.88 6.76 12.49
CA TYR A 155 -6.05 6.87 11.61
C TYR A 155 -6.38 8.33 11.32
N PHE A 156 -6.71 8.61 10.06
CA PHE A 156 -7.31 9.87 9.63
C PHE A 156 -8.54 9.56 8.78
N SER A 157 -9.64 10.28 9.02
CA SER A 157 -10.82 10.15 8.17
C SER A 157 -10.55 10.69 6.78
N ARG A 158 -11.15 10.05 5.78
CA ARG A 158 -11.01 10.45 4.37
C ARG A 158 -11.49 11.88 4.21
N SER A 159 -10.71 12.68 3.48
CA SER A 159 -10.96 14.11 3.27
C SER A 159 -10.81 14.96 4.53
N LEU A 160 -11.78 14.96 5.45
CA LEU A 160 -11.88 15.99 6.50
C LEU A 160 -10.74 15.90 7.53
N GLY A 161 -10.59 14.75 8.20
CA GLY A 161 -9.58 14.58 9.26
C GLY A 161 -8.17 14.69 8.71
N TYR A 162 -7.93 14.08 7.55
CA TYR A 162 -6.64 14.17 6.87
C TYR A 162 -6.30 15.60 6.45
N GLN A 163 -7.25 16.35 5.86
CA GLN A 163 -7.03 17.75 5.49
C GLN A 163 -6.81 18.63 6.71
N ALA A 164 -7.54 18.40 7.81
CA ALA A 164 -7.38 19.14 9.05
C ALA A 164 -5.97 18.95 9.65
N HIS A 165 -5.42 17.73 9.52
CA HIS A 165 -4.05 17.45 9.92
C HIS A 165 -3.01 18.09 8.99
N MET A 166 -3.23 18.04 7.67
CA MET A 166 -2.30 18.64 6.69
C MET A 166 -2.26 20.17 6.73
N ALA A 167 -3.42 20.81 6.83
CA ALA A 167 -3.56 22.25 6.68
C ALA A 167 -4.53 22.82 7.73
N PRO A 168 -4.18 22.77 9.03
CA PRO A 168 -5.04 23.27 10.10
C PRO A 168 -5.33 24.78 9.96
N GLU A 169 -4.36 25.56 9.50
CA GLU A 169 -4.47 27.01 9.28
C GLU A 169 -5.60 27.39 8.32
N ARG A 170 -5.88 26.54 7.31
CA ARG A 170 -7.00 26.75 6.40
C ARG A 170 -8.35 26.66 7.12
N PHE A 171 -8.47 25.74 8.07
CA PHE A 171 -9.69 25.60 8.88
C PHE A 171 -9.82 26.72 9.90
N MET A 172 -8.71 27.13 10.52
CA MET A 172 -8.69 28.31 11.40
C MET A 172 -9.10 29.58 10.64
N ARG A 173 -8.57 29.82 9.44
CA ARG A 173 -8.92 31.00 8.64
C ARG A 173 -10.38 31.00 8.16
N SER A 174 -10.92 29.84 7.80
CA SER A 174 -12.28 29.75 7.24
C SER A 174 -13.39 29.61 8.28
N LYS A 175 -13.11 28.90 9.38
CA LYS A 175 -14.12 28.54 10.41
C LYS A 175 -13.78 29.02 11.81
N GLY A 176 -12.54 29.47 12.08
CA GLY A 176 -12.09 29.84 13.42
C GLY A 176 -11.70 28.64 14.31
N TYR A 177 -11.85 27.40 13.84
CA TYR A 177 -11.50 26.20 14.59
C TYR A 177 -11.02 25.07 13.68
N VAL A 178 -10.28 24.11 14.26
CA VAL A 178 -9.86 22.89 13.58
C VAL A 178 -10.81 21.74 13.98
N PRO A 179 -11.42 21.02 13.02
CA PRO A 179 -12.31 19.92 13.35
C PRO A 179 -11.58 18.80 14.08
N MET A 180 -12.26 18.16 15.03
CA MET A 180 -11.71 17.03 15.78
C MET A 180 -11.49 15.81 14.87
N GLN A 181 -10.47 15.00 15.20
CA GLN A 181 -10.19 13.77 14.47
C GLN A 181 -11.22 12.69 14.80
N ALA A 182 -11.74 12.03 13.76
CA ALA A 182 -12.71 10.95 13.94
C ALA A 182 -12.03 9.65 14.39
N LYS A 183 -12.77 8.84 15.17
CA LYS A 183 -12.36 7.47 15.48
C LYS A 183 -12.60 6.54 14.28
N PRO A 184 -11.84 5.44 14.12
CA PRO A 184 -12.11 4.46 13.07
C PRO A 184 -13.44 3.77 13.34
N ILE A 185 -14.31 3.74 12.32
CA ILE A 185 -15.65 3.13 12.41
C ILE A 185 -15.66 1.73 11.79
N ALA A 186 -14.96 1.54 10.66
CA ALA A 186 -14.96 0.26 9.98
C ALA A 186 -14.19 -0.79 10.79
N ARG A 187 -14.77 -1.98 10.95
CA ARG A 187 -14.16 -3.11 11.69
C ARG A 187 -12.71 -3.38 11.29
N ARG A 188 -12.40 -3.33 9.99
CA ARG A 188 -11.04 -3.52 9.46
C ARG A 188 -10.04 -2.49 10.00
N ASP A 189 -10.47 -1.24 10.14
CA ASP A 189 -9.62 -0.15 10.60
C ASP A 189 -9.49 -0.21 12.12
N ILE A 190 -10.59 -0.49 12.83
CA ILE A 190 -10.57 -0.75 14.27
C ILE A 190 -9.53 -1.84 14.61
N LEU A 191 -9.64 -3.02 13.99
CA LEU A 191 -8.70 -4.13 14.24
C LEU A 191 -7.25 -3.78 13.89
N TYR A 192 -7.03 -2.95 12.87
CA TYR A 192 -5.68 -2.53 12.48
C TYR A 192 -5.05 -1.59 13.52
N TYR A 193 -5.78 -0.54 13.94
CA TYR A 193 -5.26 0.48 14.85
C TYR A 193 -5.32 0.10 16.33
N THR A 194 -6.02 -0.96 16.71
CA THR A 194 -5.92 -1.56 18.05
C THR A 194 -4.84 -2.64 18.16
N SER A 195 -4.23 -3.07 17.04
CA SER A 195 -3.20 -4.10 17.06
C SER A 195 -1.85 -3.53 17.54
N PRO A 196 -1.25 -4.11 18.61
CA PRO A 196 0.10 -3.75 19.05
C PRO A 196 1.18 -4.06 18.01
N GLU A 197 0.99 -5.09 17.17
CA GLU A 197 1.94 -5.48 16.11
C GLU A 197 2.09 -4.38 15.05
N LYS A 198 1.01 -3.64 14.78
CA LYS A 198 0.99 -2.54 13.80
C LYS A 198 1.29 -1.19 14.44
N ARG A 199 1.68 -1.17 15.72
CA ARG A 199 1.90 0.03 16.53
C ARG A 199 0.74 1.01 16.41
N GLY A 200 -0.48 0.44 16.45
CA GLY A 200 -1.71 1.21 16.36
C GLY A 200 -1.84 2.21 17.49
N TYR A 201 -2.22 3.44 17.19
CA TYR A 201 -2.36 4.49 18.21
C TYR A 201 -3.44 4.19 19.26
N LEU A 202 -4.31 3.19 19.04
CA LEU A 202 -5.33 2.74 20.00
C LEU A 202 -4.91 1.49 20.77
N ALA A 203 -3.72 0.91 20.52
CA ALA A 203 -3.33 -0.39 21.07
C ALA A 203 -3.36 -0.45 22.61
N ASP A 204 -2.97 0.65 23.27
CA ASP A 204 -2.92 0.75 24.73
C ASP A 204 -4.19 1.35 25.35
N SER A 205 -5.19 1.71 24.53
CA SER A 205 -6.41 2.35 25.01
C SER A 205 -7.41 1.34 25.57
N ASP A 206 -8.28 1.78 26.50
CA ASP A 206 -9.40 0.97 27.02
C ASP A 206 -10.28 0.41 25.89
N PHE A 207 -10.39 1.17 24.79
CA PHE A 207 -11.10 0.74 23.59
C PHE A 207 -10.53 -0.55 22.99
N ALA A 208 -9.21 -0.76 23.01
CA ALA A 208 -8.61 -2.00 22.55
C ALA A 208 -8.96 -3.18 23.46
N GLN A 209 -9.13 -2.97 24.77
CA GLN A 209 -9.58 -4.01 25.70
C GLN A 209 -11.01 -4.44 25.38
N VAL A 210 -11.92 -3.47 25.20
CA VAL A 210 -13.31 -3.75 24.78
C VAL A 210 -13.37 -4.51 23.46
N VAL A 211 -12.53 -4.14 22.49
CA VAL A 211 -12.45 -4.86 21.20
C VAL A 211 -11.95 -6.30 21.40
N LYS A 212 -10.92 -6.51 22.23
CA LYS A 212 -10.41 -7.85 22.57
C LYS A 212 -11.49 -8.71 23.23
N GLU A 213 -12.19 -8.18 24.24
CA GLU A 213 -13.30 -8.87 24.90
C GLU A 213 -14.46 -9.20 23.94
N GLY A 214 -14.80 -8.29 23.04
CA GLY A 214 -15.81 -8.53 22.02
C GLY A 214 -15.43 -9.66 21.07
N VAL A 215 -14.14 -9.74 20.69
CA VAL A 215 -13.62 -10.81 19.84
C VAL A 215 -13.62 -12.15 20.58
N THR A 216 -13.19 -12.20 21.85
CA THR A 216 -13.18 -13.45 22.63
C THR A 216 -14.59 -13.99 22.87
N ARG A 217 -15.56 -13.13 23.19
CA ARG A 217 -16.98 -13.52 23.31
C ARG A 217 -17.54 -14.10 22.02
N ALA A 218 -17.20 -13.51 20.88
CA ALA A 218 -17.62 -14.00 19.57
C ALA A 218 -16.97 -15.35 19.19
N SER A 219 -15.72 -15.61 19.57
CA SER A 219 -15.05 -16.88 19.31
C SER A 219 -15.62 -18.03 20.15
N VAL A 220 -15.99 -17.78 21.41
CA VAL A 220 -16.57 -18.78 22.32
C VAL A 220 -17.92 -19.32 21.80
N GLN A 221 -18.65 -18.55 21.00
CA GLN A 221 -19.97 -18.94 20.48
C GLN A 221 -19.94 -19.81 19.22
N ARG A 222 -18.79 -19.94 18.53
CA ARG A 222 -18.67 -20.89 17.42
C ARG A 222 -18.25 -22.25 17.98
N LYS A 223 -19.23 -23.13 18.23
CA LYS A 223 -18.95 -24.58 18.29
C LYS A 223 -18.32 -24.95 16.95
N GLU A 224 -17.02 -25.16 16.92
CA GLU A 224 -16.35 -25.71 15.75
C GLU A 224 -16.96 -27.08 15.46
N VAL A 225 -17.81 -27.15 14.44
CA VAL A 225 -18.27 -28.43 13.91
C VAL A 225 -17.07 -29.01 13.17
N LYS A 226 -16.19 -29.70 13.90
CA LYS A 226 -15.05 -30.39 13.30
C LYS A 226 -15.55 -31.31 12.19
N SER A 227 -14.89 -31.28 11.03
CA SER A 227 -15.23 -32.17 9.93
C SER A 227 -15.13 -33.63 10.40
N PRO A 228 -15.95 -34.55 9.86
CA PRO A 228 -15.89 -35.96 10.24
C PRO A 228 -14.48 -36.54 10.13
N LEU A 229 -13.74 -36.12 9.11
CA LEU A 229 -12.36 -36.52 8.85
C LEU A 229 -11.39 -35.99 9.92
N LEU A 230 -11.50 -34.72 10.34
CA LEU A 230 -10.69 -34.18 11.45
C LEU A 230 -10.98 -34.89 12.76
N LYS A 231 -12.24 -35.20 13.05
CA LYS A 231 -12.61 -36.00 14.24
C LYS A 231 -11.98 -37.39 14.18
N HIS A 232 -11.95 -38.01 13.00
CA HIS A 232 -11.35 -39.32 12.80
C HIS A 232 -9.82 -39.28 12.93
N LEU A 233 -9.16 -38.29 12.34
CA LEU A 233 -7.71 -38.07 12.46
C LEU A 233 -7.32 -37.80 13.91
N GLU A 234 -8.04 -36.93 14.62
CA GLU A 234 -7.79 -36.68 16.04
C GLU A 234 -7.96 -37.93 16.90
N LYS A 235 -8.94 -38.78 16.57
CA LYS A 235 -9.14 -40.08 17.23
C LYS A 235 -7.98 -41.03 16.94
N LEU A 236 -7.45 -41.02 15.71
CA LEU A 236 -6.30 -41.81 15.28
C LEU A 236 -4.96 -41.31 15.87
N THR A 237 -4.84 -40.00 16.12
CA THR A 237 -3.65 -39.42 16.78
C THR A 237 -3.70 -39.58 18.30
N LYS A 238 -4.91 -39.61 18.89
CA LYS A 238 -5.10 -39.85 20.33
C LYS A 238 -5.09 -41.33 20.70
N SER A 239 -5.45 -42.23 19.78
CA SER A 239 -5.06 -43.62 19.93
C SER A 239 -3.55 -43.67 19.76
N GLU A 240 -2.83 -43.85 20.87
CA GLU A 240 -1.44 -44.28 20.81
C GLU A 240 -1.41 -45.48 19.85
N ARG A 241 -0.77 -45.30 18.68
CA ARG A 241 -0.39 -46.46 17.89
C ARG A 241 0.57 -47.20 18.80
N LYS A 242 0.15 -48.36 19.32
CA LYS A 242 1.07 -49.34 19.87
C LYS A 242 1.91 -49.81 18.68
N ASP A 243 2.89 -49.01 18.31
CA ASP A 243 3.90 -49.37 17.34
C ASP A 243 4.82 -50.37 18.04
N TYR A 244 4.36 -51.62 18.11
CA TYR A 244 5.12 -52.77 18.63
C TYR A 244 6.48 -52.93 17.92
N GLY A 245 6.70 -52.26 16.78
CA GLY A 245 7.95 -52.27 16.04
C GLY A 245 9.00 -51.25 16.50
N ILE A 246 8.64 -50.05 16.98
CA ILE A 246 9.65 -48.99 17.24
C ILE A 246 10.24 -49.11 18.66
N ASN A 247 9.42 -49.45 19.66
CA ASN A 247 9.88 -49.65 21.03
C ASN A 247 10.80 -50.88 21.19
N ALA A 248 10.82 -51.79 20.22
CA ALA A 248 11.70 -52.95 20.21
C ALA A 248 13.14 -52.59 19.78
N PHE A 249 13.36 -51.49 19.05
CA PHE A 249 14.70 -51.09 18.59
C PHE A 249 15.39 -50.07 19.50
N THR A 250 14.63 -49.30 20.28
CA THR A 250 15.19 -48.27 21.19
C THR A 250 15.73 -48.83 22.50
N ASN A 251 15.35 -50.07 22.85
CA ASN A 251 15.78 -50.77 24.07
C ASN A 251 16.71 -51.96 23.78
N ASN A 252 17.44 -51.95 22.66
CA ASN A 252 18.47 -52.95 22.42
C ASN A 252 19.73 -52.61 23.22
N THR A 253 19.84 -53.19 24.42
CA THR A 253 21.10 -53.28 25.16
C THR A 253 21.99 -54.35 24.51
N ILE A 254 23.26 -54.03 24.26
CA ILE A 254 24.26 -55.04 23.87
C ILE A 254 24.50 -55.92 25.09
N VAL A 255 24.06 -57.17 25.04
CA VAL A 255 24.25 -58.18 26.11
C VAL A 255 25.56 -58.93 25.82
N ALA A 256 26.49 -58.97 26.77
CA ALA A 256 27.68 -59.80 26.66
C ALA A 256 27.40 -61.24 27.12
N PHE A 257 28.19 -62.22 26.69
CA PHE A 257 27.98 -63.63 27.07
C PHE A 257 28.07 -63.86 28.59
N SER A 258 28.71 -62.96 29.33
CA SER A 258 28.79 -62.93 30.80
C SER A 258 27.47 -62.59 31.50
N ASP A 259 26.53 -61.96 30.79
CA ASP A 259 25.30 -61.42 31.38
C ASP A 259 24.13 -62.42 31.30
N LEU A 260 24.35 -63.55 30.61
CA LEU A 260 23.43 -64.67 30.52
C LEU A 260 23.61 -65.56 31.76
N LYS A 261 22.67 -65.47 32.70
CA LYS A 261 22.53 -66.49 33.75
C LYS A 261 21.84 -67.71 33.15
N PHE A 262 22.55 -68.84 33.10
CA PHE A 262 21.95 -70.16 32.92
C PHE A 262 21.34 -70.66 34.24
#